data_AF-A0A6G6ITB3-F1
#
_entry.id   AF-A0A6G6ITB3-F1
#
_cell.length_a   1.000
_cell.length_b   1.000
_cell.length_c   1.000
_cell.angle_alpha   90.00
_cell.angle_beta   90.00
_cell.angle_gamma   90.00
#
_symmetry.space_group_name_H-M   'P 1'
#
loop_
_entity.id
_entity.type
_entity.pdbx_description
1 polymer ?
#
loop_
_entity_poly.entity_id
_entity_poly.type
_entity_poly.pdbx_seq_one_letter_code
_entity_poly.pdbx_strand_id
1 'polypeptide(L)'
;MAWAMLMVAAVFEVMFAVSMKYAEGFTRPLPTVVTVLAVIGGIFFLTLAMRQLPVSIAYPIWTAIGTLGTVFFGFLLLGEALTLTKLASVALIIAGVAGLRA
;
A
#
# COMPACT_ATOMS: atom_id res chain seq x y z
N MET A 1 4.64 0.03 19.17
CA MET A 1 5.62 0.44 18.14
C MET A 1 5.37 -0.25 16.80
N ALA A 2 5.10 -1.56 16.76
CA ALA A 2 4.82 -2.29 15.51
C ALA A 2 3.71 -1.70 14.63
N TRP A 3 2.59 -1.26 15.21
CA TRP A 3 1.50 -0.63 14.45
C TRP A 3 1.92 0.68 13.76
N ALA A 4 2.78 1.49 14.40
CA ALA A 4 3.30 2.69 13.78
C ALA A 4 4.24 2.36 12.60
N MET A 5 5.09 1.34 12.77
CA MET A 5 5.95 0.83 11.69
C MET A 5 5.11 0.28 10.53
N LEU A 6 4.00 -0.39 10.82
CA LEU A 6 3.05 -0.89 9.82
C LEU A 6 2.40 0.25 9.03
N MET A 7 1.99 1.32 9.72
CA MET A 7 1.46 2.53 9.06
C MET A 7 2.50 3.18 8.16
N VAL A 8 3.74 3.31 8.62
CA VAL A 8 4.84 3.84 7.81
C VAL A 8 5.11 2.94 6.59
N ALA A 9 5.12 1.62 6.77
CA ALA A 9 5.27 0.66 5.67
C ALA A 9 4.15 0.80 4.64
N ALA A 10 2.93 1.10 5.07
CA ALA A 10 1.80 1.32 4.17
C ALA A 10 1.92 2.64 3.40
N VAL A 11 2.46 3.71 4.00
CA VAL A 11 2.75 4.96 3.27
C VAL A 11 3.77 4.71 2.16
N PHE A 12 4.81 3.92 2.44
CA PHE A 12 5.78 3.50 1.44
C PHE A 12 5.15 2.68 0.32
N GLU A 13 4.21 1.80 0.63
CA GLU A 13 3.48 1.00 -0.35
C GLU A 13 2.67 1.87 -1.32
N VAL A 14 1.97 2.89 -0.79
CA VAL A 14 1.22 3.85 -1.62
C VAL A 14 2.18 4.66 -2.50
N MET A 15 3.29 5.14 -1.93
CA MET A 15 4.32 5.87 -2.67
C MET A 15 4.89 5.02 -3.81
N PHE A 16 5.21 3.76 -3.52
CA PHE A 16 5.68 2.77 -4.48
C PHE A 16 4.72 2.58 -5.64
N ALA A 17 3.44 2.33 -5.36
CA ALA A 17 2.45 2.07 -6.41
C ALA A 17 2.21 3.30 -7.30
N VAL A 18 2.15 4.50 -6.70
CA VAL A 18 2.00 5.75 -7.46
C VAL A 18 3.25 6.02 -8.29
N SER A 19 4.44 5.97 -7.70
CA SER A 19 5.70 6.25 -8.41
C SER A 19 5.99 5.24 -9.52
N MET A 20 5.61 3.97 -9.32
CA MET A 20 5.75 2.93 -10.34
C MET A 20 4.94 3.29 -11.58
N LYS A 21 3.72 3.79 -11.41
CA LYS A 21 2.90 4.22 -12.55
C LYS A 21 3.55 5.37 -13.32
N TYR A 22 4.18 6.31 -12.62
CA TYR A 22 4.94 7.42 -13.23
C TYR A 22 6.29 7.01 -13.82
N ALA A 23 6.83 5.84 -13.49
CA ALA A 23 8.10 5.36 -14.02
C ALA A 23 8.02 5.00 -15.52
N GLU A 24 6.81 4.90 -16.09
CA GLU A 24 6.58 4.59 -17.53
C GLU A 24 7.42 3.39 -18.00
N GLY A 25 7.29 2.26 -17.29
CA GLY A 25 8.08 1.06 -17.57
C GLY A 25 9.57 1.21 -17.22
N PHE A 26 9.88 2.01 -16.20
CA PHE A 26 11.24 2.33 -15.73
C PHE A 26 12.10 3.13 -16.71
N THR A 27 11.47 3.79 -17.69
CA THR A 27 12.15 4.67 -18.64
C THR A 27 12.49 6.03 -18.01
N ARG A 28 11.71 6.47 -17.01
CA ARG A 28 11.96 7.73 -16.29
C ARG A 28 12.83 7.48 -15.04
N PRO A 29 14.02 8.09 -14.95
CA PRO A 29 14.97 7.77 -13.88
C PRO A 29 14.51 8.23 -12.50
N LEU A 30 13.90 9.42 -12.41
CA LEU A 30 13.51 9.99 -11.11
C LEU A 30 12.36 9.21 -10.42
N PRO A 31 11.23 8.90 -11.09
CA PRO A 31 10.20 8.04 -10.52
C PRO A 31 10.68 6.61 -10.26
N THR A 32 11.64 6.10 -11.06
CA THR A 32 12.25 4.78 -10.84
C THR A 32 13.02 4.74 -9.52
N VAL A 33 13.87 5.75 -9.26
CA VAL A 33 14.60 5.85 -7.99
C VAL A 33 13.63 5.92 -6.80
N VAL A 34 12.58 6.75 -6.90
CA VAL A 34 11.54 6.83 -5.86
C VAL A 34 10.87 5.47 -5.64
N THR A 35 10.53 4.75 -6.71
CA THR A 35 9.92 3.43 -6.63
C THR A 35 10.82 2.43 -5.91
N VAL A 36 12.12 2.39 -6.25
CA VAL A 36 13.09 1.50 -5.62
C VAL A 36 13.26 1.82 -4.13
N LEU A 37 13.42 3.10 -3.79
CA LEU A 37 13.53 3.53 -2.39
C LEU A 37 12.25 3.21 -1.61
N ALA A 38 11.08 3.36 -2.23
CA ALA A 38 9.81 3.08 -1.61
C ALA A 38 9.61 1.59 -1.32
N VAL A 39 9.98 0.70 -2.25
CA VAL A 39 9.98 -0.76 -2.01
C VAL A 39 10.89 -1.13 -0.85
N ILE A 40 12.13 -0.63 -0.86
CA ILE A 40 13.11 -0.96 0.17
C ILE A 40 12.62 -0.47 1.54
N GLY A 41 12.14 0.77 1.61
CA GLY A 41 11.56 1.34 2.83
C GLY A 41 10.35 0.56 3.32
N GLY A 42 9.39 0.27 2.43
CA GLY A 42 8.18 -0.47 2.73
C GLY A 42 8.46 -1.85 3.31
N ILE A 43 9.31 -2.64 2.64
CA ILE A 43 9.71 -3.97 3.10
C ILE A 43 10.46 -3.89 4.44
N PHE A 44 11.35 -2.92 4.62
CA PHE A 44 12.10 -2.74 5.86
C PHE A 44 11.16 -2.49 7.05
N PHE A 45 10.24 -1.53 6.93
CA PHE A 45 9.29 -1.21 8.01
C PHE A 45 8.28 -2.33 8.25
N LEU A 46 7.83 -3.01 7.20
CA LEU A 46 6.94 -4.17 7.31
C LEU A 46 7.63 -5.30 8.07
N THR A 47 8.89 -5.62 7.71
CA THR A 47 9.69 -6.63 8.41
C THR A 47 9.82 -6.29 9.88
N LEU A 48 10.06 -5.02 10.22
CA LEU A 48 10.18 -4.57 11.61
C LEU A 48 8.86 -4.70 12.38
N ALA A 49 7.72 -4.41 11.74
CA ALA A 49 6.40 -4.62 12.32
C ALA A 49 6.11 -6.11 12.56
N MET A 50 6.48 -6.96 11.61
CA MET A 50 6.29 -8.42 11.68
C MET A 50 7.15 -9.12 12.75
N ARG A 51 8.15 -8.44 13.33
CA ARG A 51 8.86 -8.98 14.52
C ARG A 51 7.98 -9.05 15.76
N GLN A 52 6.91 -8.27 15.81
CA GLN A 52 5.98 -8.20 16.95
C GLN A 52 4.56 -8.64 16.57
N LEU A 53 4.19 -8.53 15.29
CA LEU A 53 2.86 -8.88 14.80
C LEU A 53 2.92 -10.18 13.98
N PRO A 54 1.95 -11.09 14.13
CA PRO A 54 1.81 -12.24 13.26
C PRO A 54 1.70 -11.81 11.80
N VAL A 55 2.33 -12.58 10.91
CA VAL A 55 2.27 -12.37 9.45
C VAL A 55 0.83 -12.33 8.95
N SER A 56 -0.04 -13.19 9.50
CA SER A 56 -1.47 -13.29 9.18
C SER A 56 -2.27 -12.02 9.52
N ILE A 57 -1.74 -11.15 10.37
CA ILE A 57 -2.36 -9.88 10.74
C ILE A 57 -1.67 -8.72 10.04
N ALA A 58 -0.34 -8.66 10.11
CA ALA A 58 0.44 -7.54 9.58
C ALA A 58 0.32 -7.43 8.05
N TYR A 59 0.49 -8.53 7.33
CA TYR A 59 0.55 -8.50 5.87
C TYR A 59 -0.80 -8.09 5.23
N PRO A 60 -1.96 -8.67 5.64
CA PRO A 60 -3.25 -8.24 5.09
C PRO A 60 -3.62 -6.80 5.43
N ILE A 61 -3.27 -6.31 6.63
CA ILE A 61 -3.52 -4.91 7.00
C ILE A 61 -2.65 -3.97 6.15
N TRP A 62 -1.38 -4.31 5.95
CA TRP A 62 -0.48 -3.55 5.09
C TRP A 62 -0.99 -3.46 3.65
N THR A 63 -1.38 -4.58 3.05
CA THR A 63 -1.91 -4.60 1.68
C THR A 63 -3.26 -3.90 1.56
N ALA A 64 -4.12 -3.96 2.58
CA ALA A 64 -5.40 -3.26 2.60
C ALA A 64 -5.23 -1.73 2.63
N ILE A 65 -4.35 -1.23 3.50
CA ILE A 65 -4.05 0.20 3.57
C ILE A 65 -3.37 0.67 2.28
N GLY A 66 -2.44 -0.14 1.76
CA GLY A 66 -1.81 0.11 0.45
C GLY A 66 -2.88 0.25 -0.64
N THR A 67 -3.77 -0.75 -0.77
CA THR A 67 -4.86 -0.75 -1.76
C THR A 67 -5.79 0.46 -1.62
N LEU A 68 -6.14 0.84 -0.39
CA LEU A 68 -6.94 2.03 -0.13
C LEU A 68 -6.25 3.30 -0.64
N GLY A 69 -4.97 3.46 -0.30
CA GLY A 69 -4.19 4.60 -0.75
C GLY A 69 -3.99 4.60 -2.26
N THR A 70 -3.74 3.45 -2.90
CA THR A 70 -3.59 3.40 -4.36
C THR A 70 -4.87 3.72 -5.10
N VAL A 71 -6.03 3.28 -4.62
CA VAL A 71 -7.33 3.67 -5.19
C VAL A 71 -7.57 5.18 -5.01
N PHE A 72 -7.28 5.71 -3.83
CA PHE A 72 -7.47 7.13 -3.52
C PHE A 72 -6.55 8.03 -4.37
N PHE A 73 -5.24 7.75 -4.38
CA PHE A 73 -4.27 8.50 -5.16
C PHE A 73 -4.35 8.20 -6.67
N GLY A 74 -4.86 7.03 -7.07
CA GLY A 74 -5.17 6.75 -8.46
C GLY A 74 -6.31 7.61 -8.99
N PHE A 75 -7.35 7.82 -8.18
CA PHE A 75 -8.38 8.81 -8.50
C PHE A 75 -7.81 10.24 -8.53
N LEU A 76 -7.05 10.64 -7.51
CA LEU A 76 -6.58 12.03 -7.34
C LEU A 76 -5.48 12.44 -8.33
N LEU A 77 -4.49 11.58 -8.57
CA LEU A 77 -3.26 11.90 -9.32
C LEU A 77 -3.25 11.32 -10.73
N LEU A 78 -3.89 10.16 -10.94
CA LEU A 78 -3.92 9.45 -12.22
C LEU A 78 -5.22 9.68 -12.99
N GLY A 79 -6.20 10.37 -12.40
CA GLY A 79 -7.49 10.65 -13.02
C GLY A 79 -8.35 9.41 -13.25
N GLU A 80 -8.10 8.32 -12.52
CA GLU A 80 -8.88 7.10 -12.65
C GLU A 80 -10.32 7.30 -12.16
N ALA A 81 -11.30 6.73 -12.87
CA ALA A 81 -12.68 6.77 -12.41
C ALA A 81 -12.87 6.01 -11.09
N LEU A 82 -13.49 6.69 -10.11
CA LEU A 82 -13.92 6.09 -8.85
C LEU A 82 -15.35 5.55 -9.01
N THR A 83 -15.45 4.31 -9.47
CA THR A 83 -16.76 3.65 -9.69
C THR A 83 -17.31 3.07 -8.40
N LEU A 84 -18.64 2.93 -8.32
CA LEU A 84 -19.31 2.29 -7.19
C LEU A 84 -18.81 0.86 -6.96
N THR A 85 -18.47 0.13 -8.02
CA THR A 85 -17.89 -1.21 -7.96
C THR A 85 -16.52 -1.21 -7.29
N LYS A 86 -15.62 -0.28 -7.64
CA LYS A 86 -14.30 -0.15 -6.98
C LYS A 86 -14.46 0.11 -5.48
N LEU A 87 -15.36 1.02 -5.11
CA LEU A 87 -15.65 1.33 -3.70
C LEU A 87 -16.22 0.11 -2.95
N ALA A 88 -17.14 -0.63 -3.56
CA ALA A 88 -17.68 -1.86 -3.00
C ALA A 88 -16.60 -2.94 -2.80
N SER A 89 -15.71 -3.12 -3.78
CA SER A 89 -14.58 -4.06 -3.67
C SER A 89 -13.62 -3.67 -2.55
N VAL A 90 -13.30 -2.37 -2.41
CA VAL A 90 -12.47 -1.87 -1.30
C VAL A 90 -13.15 -2.14 0.05
N ALA A 91 -14.45 -1.93 0.17
CA ALA A 91 -15.20 -2.23 1.40
C ALA A 91 -15.13 -3.73 1.76
N LEU A 92 -15.24 -4.62 0.76
CA LEU A 92 -15.09 -6.07 0.96
C LEU A 92 -13.68 -6.46 1.41
N ILE A 93 -12.63 -5.81 0.88
CA ILE A 93 -11.24 -6.02 1.33
C ILE A 93 -11.11 -5.65 2.80
N ILE A 94 -11.62 -4.48 3.21
CA ILE A 94 -11.60 -4.03 4.61
C ILE A 94 -12.34 -5.04 5.50
N ALA A 95 -13.54 -5.49 5.09
CA ALA A 95 -14.33 -6.46 5.84
C ALA A 95 -13.59 -7.80 6.01
N GLY A 96 -12.97 -8.31 4.95
CA GLY A 96 -12.17 -9.54 4.99
C GLY A 96 -10.98 -9.43 5.93
N VAL A 97 -10.25 -8.31 5.87
CA VAL A 97 -9.08 -8.05 6.73
C VAL A 97 -9.49 -7.87 8.19
N ALA A 98 -10.63 -7.22 8.45
CA ALA A 98 -11.18 -7.11 9.79
C ALA A 98 -11.54 -8.49 10.38
N GLY A 99 -12.05 -9.41 9.54
CA GLY A 99 -12.33 -10.80 9.93
C GLY A 99 -11.09 -11.61 10.32
N LEU A 100 -9.91 -11.29 9.78
CA LEU A 100 -8.65 -11.97 10.15
C LEU A 100 -8.14 -11.60 11.54
N ARG A 101 -8.68 -10.55 12.14
CA ARG A 101 -8.37 -10.13 13.52
C ARG A 101 -9.27 -10.80 14.57
N ALA A 102 -10.31 -11.52 14.14
CA ALA A 102 -11.27 -12.20 15.01
C ALA A 102 -10.72 -13.51 15.60
#